data_AF-A0A9P4X1Q8-F1
#
_entry.id   AF-A0A9P4X1Q8-F1
#
_cell.length_a   1.000
_cell.length_b   1.000
_cell.length_c   1.000
_cell.angle_alpha   90.00
_cell.angle_beta   90.00
_cell.angle_gamma   90.00
#
_symmetry.space_group_name_H-M   'P 1'
#
loop_
_entity.id
_entity.type
_entity.pdbx_description
1 polymer ?
#
loop_
_entity_poly.entity_id
_entity_poly.type
_entity_poly.pdbx_seq_one_letter_code
_entity_poly.pdbx_strand_id
1 'polypeptide(L)'
;MSAMGFINRLLGRKQSQLPPFDFARNRYPAKKTWPPNLRELTEKQQFHFERKFKRRTRLKSIKPTWNKWTKIVQWSMISFIVVHGVFFYDFANDPMNPTPGKQPFQGLRDRMNLKTMQSWKAIALWSRRKSLWRLGLTADVDRAKENPTDDDLHHDVDRKASKELSERRKLVGKVNALGAETMAIDYFASNEIDA
;
A
#
# COMPACT_ATOMS: atom_id res chain seq x y z
N MET A 1 20.42 -7.84 14.69
CA MET A 1 19.04 -8.20 15.10
C MET A 1 18.16 -8.24 13.86
N SER A 2 17.50 -9.36 13.57
CA SER A 2 16.73 -9.53 12.33
C SER A 2 15.39 -8.79 12.37
N ALA A 3 15.04 -8.08 11.28
CA ALA A 3 13.80 -7.33 11.12
C ALA A 3 12.53 -8.19 11.34
N MET A 4 12.59 -9.48 10.99
CA MET A 4 11.48 -10.41 11.24
C MET A 4 11.21 -10.65 12.74
N GLY A 5 12.25 -10.62 13.58
CA GLY A 5 12.10 -10.83 15.03
C GLY A 5 11.37 -9.68 15.71
N PHE A 6 11.52 -8.46 15.19
CA PHE A 6 10.82 -7.28 15.67
C PHE A 6 9.33 -7.29 15.27
N ILE A 7 9.04 -7.69 14.03
CA ILE A 7 7.67 -7.78 13.50
C ILE A 7 6.86 -8.85 14.24
N ASN A 8 7.42 -10.04 14.50
CA ASN A 8 6.75 -11.08 15.29
C ASN A 8 6.51 -10.68 16.76
N ARG A 9 7.30 -9.76 17.29
CA ARG A 9 7.07 -9.18 18.63
C ARG A 9 5.93 -8.16 18.65
N LEU A 10 5.72 -7.45 17.54
CA LEU A 10 4.65 -6.46 17.38
C LEU A 10 3.29 -7.09 17.05
N LEU A 11 3.27 -8.15 16.24
CA LEU A 11 2.05 -8.81 15.76
C LEU A 11 1.37 -9.73 16.79
N GLY A 12 1.97 -9.91 17.97
CA GLY A 12 1.35 -10.60 19.10
C GLY A 12 1.92 -12.00 19.33
N ARG A 13 2.04 -12.36 20.62
CA ARG A 13 2.43 -13.72 21.02
C ARG A 13 1.41 -14.72 20.46
N LYS A 14 1.89 -15.74 19.75
CA LYS A 14 1.08 -16.93 19.47
C LYS A 14 0.66 -17.54 20.81
N GLN A 15 -0.64 -17.80 20.97
CA GLN A 15 -1.17 -18.49 22.14
C GLN A 15 -0.45 -19.84 22.30
N SER A 16 -0.09 -20.20 23.52
CA SER A 16 0.62 -21.46 23.79
C SER A 16 -0.21 -22.65 23.31
N GLN A 17 0.38 -23.51 22.48
CA GLN A 17 -0.22 -24.75 21.94
C GLN A 17 -0.36 -25.87 23.01
N LEU A 18 -0.46 -25.50 24.28
CA LEU A 18 -0.61 -26.46 25.36
C LEU A 18 -2.02 -27.02 25.32
N PRO A 19 -2.20 -28.33 25.55
CA PRO A 19 -3.54 -28.91 25.70
C PRO A 19 -4.28 -28.19 26.84
N PRO A 20 -5.64 -28.20 26.84
CA PRO A 20 -6.43 -27.64 27.92
C PRO A 20 -5.94 -28.15 29.28
N PHE A 21 -5.79 -27.25 30.25
CA PHE A 21 -5.25 -27.60 31.56
C PHE A 21 -6.21 -28.56 32.29
N ASP A 22 -5.76 -29.79 32.52
CA ASP A 22 -6.51 -30.79 33.29
C ASP A 22 -6.11 -30.72 34.78
N PHE A 23 -7.09 -30.39 35.64
CA PHE A 23 -6.89 -30.29 37.07
C PHE A 23 -6.60 -31.65 37.74
N ALA A 24 -7.07 -32.76 37.17
CA ALA A 24 -6.91 -34.10 37.74
C ALA A 24 -5.50 -34.67 37.54
N ARG A 25 -4.85 -34.31 36.43
CA ARG A 25 -3.48 -34.75 36.08
C ARG A 25 -2.37 -33.84 36.63
N ASN A 26 -2.73 -32.80 37.40
CA ASN A 26 -1.76 -31.80 37.86
C ASN A 26 -0.80 -32.36 38.93
N ARG A 27 0.51 -32.38 38.62
CA ARG A 27 1.58 -32.83 39.54
C ARG A 27 1.62 -32.03 40.85
N TYR A 28 1.15 -30.78 40.83
CA TYR A 28 1.17 -29.88 41.98
C TYR A 28 -0.26 -29.43 42.34
N PRO A 29 -1.03 -30.25 43.08
CA PRO A 29 -2.40 -29.90 43.45
C PRO A 29 -2.44 -28.66 44.35
N ALA A 30 -3.49 -27.84 44.18
CA ALA A 30 -3.69 -26.67 45.01
C ALA A 30 -4.01 -27.11 46.45
N LYS A 31 -3.18 -26.70 47.41
CA LYS A 31 -3.38 -27.01 48.85
C LYS A 31 -4.64 -26.37 49.44
N LYS A 32 -5.13 -25.28 48.83
CA LYS A 32 -6.33 -24.57 49.26
C LYS A 32 -7.30 -24.52 48.08
N THR A 33 -8.55 -24.91 48.31
CA THR A 33 -9.63 -24.80 47.34
C THR A 33 -9.91 -23.32 47.07
N TRP A 34 -9.90 -22.96 45.79
CA TRP A 34 -10.32 -21.66 45.31
C TRP A 34 -11.66 -21.83 44.58
N PRO A 35 -12.63 -20.90 44.68
CA PRO A 35 -12.65 -19.68 45.49
C PRO A 35 -12.97 -19.94 46.97
N PRO A 36 -12.50 -19.07 47.90
CA PRO A 36 -12.89 -19.14 49.30
C PRO A 36 -14.37 -18.77 49.48
N ASN A 37 -15.04 -19.36 50.46
CA ASN A 37 -16.40 -18.99 50.86
C ASN A 37 -16.40 -17.57 51.44
N LEU A 38 -16.80 -16.58 50.63
CA LEU A 38 -16.76 -15.16 51.04
C LEU A 38 -17.66 -14.85 52.24
N ARG A 39 -18.69 -15.68 52.48
CA ARG A 39 -19.66 -15.52 53.58
C ARG A 39 -19.11 -15.92 54.95
N GLU A 40 -18.07 -16.76 54.98
CA GLU A 40 -17.45 -17.24 56.22
C GLU A 40 -16.28 -16.35 56.68
N LEU A 41 -15.87 -15.38 55.84
CA LEU A 41 -14.76 -14.47 56.14
C LEU A 41 -15.21 -13.25 56.95
N THR A 42 -14.35 -12.74 57.82
CA THR A 42 -14.55 -11.46 58.51
C THR A 42 -14.72 -10.31 57.50
N GLU A 43 -15.58 -9.34 57.79
CA GLU A 43 -15.87 -8.17 56.93
C GLU A 43 -14.60 -7.44 56.46
N LYS A 44 -13.61 -7.26 57.34
CA LYS A 44 -12.31 -6.67 56.99
C LYS A 44 -11.59 -7.45 55.88
N GLN A 45 -11.67 -8.78 55.91
CA GLN A 45 -11.07 -9.63 54.89
C GLN A 45 -11.90 -9.59 53.60
N GLN A 46 -13.23 -9.59 53.70
CA GLN A 46 -14.13 -9.43 52.55
C GLN A 46 -13.83 -8.13 51.79
N PHE A 47 -13.72 -7.00 52.50
CA PHE A 47 -13.38 -5.70 51.91
C PHE A 47 -12.00 -5.70 51.22
N HIS A 48 -11.01 -6.39 51.81
CA HIS A 48 -9.70 -6.55 51.18
C HIS A 48 -9.80 -7.32 49.85
N PHE A 49 -10.55 -8.41 49.81
CA PHE A 49 -10.76 -9.20 48.60
C PHE A 49 -11.53 -8.43 47.54
N GLU A 50 -12.58 -7.70 47.92
CA GLU A 50 -13.35 -6.86 47.02
C GLU A 50 -12.47 -5.78 46.37
N ARG A 51 -11.67 -5.07 47.17
CA ARG A 51 -10.73 -4.06 46.65
C ARG A 51 -9.71 -4.66 45.70
N LYS A 52 -9.15 -5.84 46.03
CA LYS A 52 -8.20 -6.56 45.18
C LYS A 52 -8.86 -7.04 43.88
N PHE A 53 -10.10 -7.51 43.93
CA PHE A 53 -10.88 -7.91 42.76
C PHE A 53 -11.13 -6.72 41.84
N LYS A 54 -11.70 -5.62 42.35
CA LYS A 54 -11.95 -4.38 41.58
C LYS A 54 -10.70 -3.88 40.85
N ARG A 55 -9.55 -3.87 41.53
CA ARG A 55 -8.25 -3.50 40.93
C ARG A 55 -7.85 -4.44 39.79
N ARG A 56 -7.93 -5.75 39.99
CA ARG A 56 -7.59 -6.75 38.98
C ARG A 56 -8.54 -6.71 37.78
N THR A 57 -9.82 -6.52 38.01
CA THR A 57 -10.82 -6.37 36.94
C THR A 57 -10.57 -5.13 36.12
N ARG A 58 -10.22 -4.00 36.75
CA ARG A 58 -9.77 -2.78 36.04
C ARG A 58 -8.51 -3.04 35.21
N LEU A 59 -7.53 -3.76 35.73
CA LEU A 59 -6.32 -4.10 34.97
C LEU A 59 -6.60 -5.04 33.79
N LYS A 60 -7.54 -5.97 33.95
CA LYS A 60 -7.98 -6.88 32.87
C LYS A 60 -8.86 -6.19 31.83
N SER A 61 -9.62 -5.16 32.22
CA SER A 61 -10.48 -4.42 31.30
C SER A 61 -9.69 -3.45 30.42
N ILE A 62 -8.47 -3.05 30.83
CA ILE A 62 -7.55 -2.33 29.95
C ILE A 62 -7.19 -3.24 28.77
N LYS A 63 -7.68 -2.88 27.57
CA LYS A 63 -7.35 -3.54 26.31
C LYS A 63 -6.21 -2.77 25.61
N PRO A 64 -4.93 -3.12 25.86
CA PRO A 64 -3.81 -2.35 25.32
C PRO A 64 -3.71 -2.43 23.80
N THR A 65 -4.20 -3.50 23.18
CA THR A 65 -4.24 -3.66 21.72
C THR A 65 -5.25 -2.70 21.08
N TRP A 66 -6.47 -2.63 21.63
CA TRP A 66 -7.49 -1.68 21.17
C TRP A 66 -6.99 -0.23 21.24
N ASN A 67 -6.38 0.15 22.37
CA ASN A 67 -5.81 1.49 22.54
C ASN A 67 -4.66 1.80 21.56
N LYS A 68 -3.91 0.79 21.12
CA LYS A 68 -2.88 0.98 20.08
C LYS A 68 -3.51 1.22 18.71
N TRP A 69 -4.53 0.43 18.35
CA TRP A 69 -5.23 0.58 17.08
C TRP A 69 -5.95 1.92 16.98
N THR A 70 -6.65 2.36 18.01
CA THR A 70 -7.32 3.66 18.00
C THR A 70 -6.33 4.80 17.82
N LYS A 71 -5.16 4.74 18.47
CA LYS A 71 -4.09 5.72 18.26
C LYS A 71 -3.56 5.70 16.82
N ILE A 72 -3.33 4.53 16.24
CA ILE A 72 -2.91 4.41 14.83
C ILE A 72 -3.96 5.05 13.92
N VAL A 73 -5.24 4.77 14.13
CA VAL A 73 -6.35 5.33 13.35
C VAL A 73 -6.44 6.85 13.51
N GLN A 74 -6.25 7.37 14.73
CA GLN A 74 -6.23 8.81 14.99
C GLN A 74 -5.09 9.49 14.21
N TRP A 75 -3.87 8.97 14.30
CA TRP A 75 -2.72 9.50 13.56
C TRP A 75 -2.90 9.36 12.05
N SER A 76 -3.45 8.23 11.56
CA SER A 76 -3.72 8.07 10.13
C SER A 76 -4.75 9.07 9.62
N MET A 77 -5.79 9.37 10.41
CA MET A 77 -6.80 10.35 10.03
C MET A 77 -6.22 11.77 9.99
N ILE A 78 -5.41 12.14 10.99
CA ILE A 78 -4.70 13.43 10.99
C ILE A 78 -3.77 13.52 9.76
N SER A 79 -2.95 12.51 9.52
CA SER A 79 -2.05 12.47 8.36
C SER A 79 -2.81 12.53 7.04
N PHE A 80 -3.94 11.83 6.93
CA PHE A 80 -4.77 11.85 5.74
C PHE A 80 -5.32 13.25 5.44
N ILE A 81 -5.86 13.94 6.45
CA ILE A 81 -6.37 15.31 6.30
C ILE A 81 -5.25 16.27 5.90
N VAL A 82 -4.06 16.13 6.51
CA VAL A 82 -2.89 16.95 6.15
C VAL A 82 -2.47 16.72 4.69
N VAL A 83 -2.38 15.47 4.24
CA VAL A 83 -2.03 15.15 2.85
C VAL A 83 -3.10 15.69 1.89
N HIS A 84 -4.38 15.49 2.22
CA HIS A 84 -5.47 16.03 1.41
C HIS A 84 -5.42 17.55 1.31
N GLY A 85 -5.25 18.25 2.44
CA GLY A 85 -5.08 19.69 2.47
C GLY A 85 -3.89 20.15 1.64
N VAL A 86 -2.71 19.53 1.81
CA VAL A 86 -1.50 19.98 1.13
C VAL A 86 -1.51 19.65 -0.37
N PHE A 87 -2.10 18.54 -0.83
CA PHE A 87 -2.00 18.11 -2.23
C PHE A 87 -3.26 18.30 -3.06
N PHE A 88 -4.43 18.02 -2.50
CA PHE A 88 -5.66 17.88 -3.26
C PHE A 88 -6.65 19.01 -3.01
N TYR A 89 -6.57 19.68 -1.86
CA TYR A 89 -7.43 20.82 -1.59
C TYR A 89 -7.00 22.02 -2.44
N ASP A 90 -7.99 22.58 -3.15
CA ASP A 90 -7.82 23.74 -4.01
C ASP A 90 -8.19 25.02 -3.25
N PHE A 91 -7.18 25.62 -2.63
CA PHE A 91 -7.34 26.89 -1.91
C PHE A 91 -7.51 28.10 -2.84
N ALA A 92 -7.30 27.99 -4.16
CA ALA A 92 -7.43 29.14 -5.05
C ALA A 92 -8.88 29.62 -5.18
N ASN A 93 -9.84 28.69 -5.06
CA ASN A 93 -11.27 28.92 -5.18
C ASN A 93 -11.98 29.07 -3.81
N ASP A 94 -11.22 29.12 -2.72
CA ASP A 94 -11.77 29.24 -1.37
C ASP A 94 -12.13 30.71 -1.05
N PRO A 95 -13.39 31.02 -0.67
CA PRO A 95 -13.80 32.38 -0.33
C PRO A 95 -13.08 32.96 0.90
N MET A 96 -12.45 32.12 1.73
CA MET A 96 -11.73 32.54 2.94
C MET A 96 -10.20 32.70 2.71
N ASN A 97 -9.72 32.62 1.46
CA ASN A 97 -8.30 32.77 1.17
C ASN A 97 -7.85 34.25 1.21
N PRO A 98 -6.85 34.63 2.03
CA PRO A 98 -6.34 36.01 2.08
C PRO A 98 -5.63 36.45 0.79
N THR A 99 -5.21 35.51 -0.06
CA THR A 99 -4.61 35.78 -1.38
C THR A 99 -5.39 35.05 -2.48
N PRO A 100 -6.47 35.66 -3.00
CA PRO A 100 -7.32 35.03 -4.02
C PRO A 100 -6.49 34.65 -5.26
N GLY A 101 -6.75 33.46 -5.82
CA GLY A 101 -6.11 32.96 -7.04
C GLY A 101 -4.71 32.33 -6.87
N LYS A 102 -4.10 32.37 -5.68
CA LYS A 102 -2.83 31.67 -5.41
C LYS A 102 -3.08 30.42 -4.57
N GLN A 103 -2.56 29.26 -5.03
CA GLN A 103 -2.57 28.05 -4.21
C GLN A 103 -1.34 28.03 -3.29
N PRO A 104 -1.52 27.83 -1.97
CA PRO A 104 -0.41 27.61 -1.07
C PRO A 104 0.25 26.26 -1.38
N PHE A 105 1.56 26.16 -1.11
CA PHE A 105 2.39 24.96 -1.32
C PHE A 105 2.61 24.54 -2.79
N GLN A 106 2.34 25.39 -3.79
CA GLN A 106 2.67 25.12 -5.21
C GLN A 106 4.13 24.66 -5.40
N GLY A 107 5.10 25.39 -4.83
CA GLY A 107 6.51 25.00 -4.93
C GLY A 107 6.85 23.62 -4.34
N LEU A 108 6.11 23.15 -3.32
CA LEU A 108 6.28 21.80 -2.77
C LEU A 108 5.69 20.74 -3.72
N ARG A 109 4.49 21.01 -4.26
CA ARG A 109 3.81 20.15 -5.24
C ARG A 109 4.67 20.00 -6.50
N ASP A 110 5.21 21.10 -7.02
CA ASP A 110 6.06 21.12 -8.22
C ASP A 110 7.38 20.38 -8.00
N ARG A 111 8.02 20.55 -6.85
CA ARG A 111 9.26 19.84 -6.51
C ARG A 111 9.02 18.33 -6.40
N MET A 112 7.87 17.91 -5.89
CA MET A 112 7.50 16.50 -5.85
C MET A 112 7.18 15.95 -7.23
N ASN A 113 6.44 16.69 -8.05
CA ASN A 113 6.18 16.31 -9.44
C ASN A 113 7.49 16.19 -10.24
N LEU A 114 8.44 17.10 -10.03
CA LEU A 114 9.75 17.03 -10.68
C LEU A 114 10.55 15.79 -10.26
N LYS A 115 10.63 15.50 -8.95
CA LYS A 115 11.36 14.33 -8.43
C LYS A 115 10.71 13.01 -8.83
N THR A 116 9.39 12.92 -8.78
CA THR A 116 8.64 11.75 -9.23
C THR A 116 8.87 11.54 -10.72
N MET A 117 8.79 12.59 -11.55
CA MET A 117 9.01 12.52 -12.99
C MET A 117 10.46 12.14 -13.34
N GLN A 118 11.47 12.63 -12.61
CA GLN A 118 12.86 12.17 -12.74
C GLN A 118 13.02 10.68 -12.41
N SER A 119 12.35 10.22 -11.35
CA SER A 119 12.37 8.81 -10.94
C SER A 119 11.70 7.91 -11.99
N TRP A 120 10.55 8.32 -12.52
CA TRP A 120 9.86 7.63 -13.61
C TRP A 120 10.69 7.60 -14.90
N LYS A 121 11.36 8.71 -15.25
CA LYS A 121 12.30 8.75 -16.39
C LYS A 121 13.47 7.78 -16.21
N ALA A 122 14.05 7.71 -15.00
CA ALA A 122 15.13 6.78 -14.71
C ALA A 122 14.70 5.31 -14.81
N ILE A 123 13.51 4.98 -14.32
CA ILE A 123 12.92 3.63 -14.43
C ILE A 123 12.63 3.28 -15.89
N ALA A 124 12.07 4.22 -16.67
CA ALA A 124 11.80 4.03 -18.09
C ALA A 124 13.09 3.82 -18.90
N LEU A 125 14.13 4.62 -18.62
CA LEU A 125 15.46 4.47 -19.22
C LEU A 125 16.09 3.12 -18.87
N TRP A 126 15.99 2.68 -17.62
CA TRP A 126 16.48 1.37 -17.19
C TRP A 126 15.73 0.23 -17.89
N SER A 127 14.40 0.35 -18.02
CA SER A 127 13.57 -0.62 -18.73
C SER A 127 13.94 -0.71 -20.22
N ARG A 128 14.14 0.43 -20.88
CA ARG A 128 14.53 0.53 -22.30
C ARG A 128 15.95 0.01 -22.56
N ARG A 129 16.88 0.29 -21.64
CA ARG A 129 18.26 -0.24 -21.69
C ARG A 129 18.28 -1.76 -21.48
N LYS A 130 17.44 -2.28 -20.59
CA LYS A 130 17.26 -3.73 -20.37
C LYS A 130 16.64 -4.43 -21.57
N SER A 131 15.70 -3.79 -22.30
CA SER A 131 15.14 -4.36 -23.53
C SER A 131 16.15 -4.39 -24.67
N LEU A 132 16.99 -3.35 -24.81
CA LEU A 132 18.08 -3.32 -25.80
C LEU A 132 19.17 -4.36 -25.49
N TRP A 133 19.48 -4.58 -24.21
CA TRP A 133 20.39 -5.65 -23.77
C TRP A 133 19.87 -7.05 -24.14
N ARG A 134 18.54 -7.26 -24.06
CA ARG A 134 17.91 -8.52 -24.50
C ARG A 134 17.92 -8.74 -26.01
N LEU A 135 18.09 -7.69 -26.81
CA LEU A 135 18.14 -7.76 -28.27
C LEU A 135 19.57 -7.79 -28.82
N GLY A 136 20.60 -7.79 -27.96
CA GLY A 136 22.00 -7.81 -28.38
C GLY A 136 22.51 -6.51 -29.03
N LEU A 137 21.71 -5.44 -29.03
CA LEU A 137 21.99 -4.15 -29.67
C LEU A 137 22.80 -3.18 -28.76
N THR A 138 23.65 -3.70 -27.88
CA THR A 138 24.38 -2.85 -26.92
C THR A 138 25.54 -2.08 -27.56
N ALA A 139 26.08 -2.57 -28.67
CA ALA A 139 27.25 -1.99 -29.34
C ALA A 139 26.97 -0.63 -30.02
N ASP A 140 25.73 -0.38 -30.46
CA ASP A 140 25.37 0.87 -31.15
C ASP A 140 25.15 2.04 -30.18
N VAL A 141 24.77 1.75 -28.92
CA VAL A 141 24.51 2.78 -27.89
C VAL A 141 25.82 3.35 -27.33
N ASP A 142 26.87 2.54 -27.25
CA ASP A 142 28.18 3.00 -26.77
C ASP A 142 28.97 3.76 -27.86
N ARG A 143 28.73 3.46 -29.15
CA ARG A 143 29.31 4.20 -30.29
C ARG A 143 28.75 5.64 -30.43
N ALA A 144 27.53 5.88 -30.00
CA ALA A 144 26.90 7.22 -30.05
C ALA A 144 27.49 8.24 -29.04
N LYS A 145 28.37 7.81 -28.13
CA LYS A 145 29.03 8.70 -27.16
C LYS A 145 30.37 9.28 -27.63
N GLU A 146 30.94 8.78 -28.72
CA GLU A 146 32.32 9.08 -29.11
C GLU A 146 32.46 10.25 -30.10
N ASN A 147 31.36 10.77 -30.67
CA ASN A 147 31.42 11.88 -31.62
C ASN A 147 30.31 12.93 -31.31
N PRO A 148 30.64 14.09 -30.73
CA PRO A 148 29.66 15.09 -30.31
C PRO A 148 29.13 15.97 -31.45
N THR A 149 29.45 15.67 -32.72
CA THR A 149 29.10 16.51 -33.88
C THR A 149 27.82 16.10 -34.62
N ASP A 150 27.10 15.07 -34.15
CA ASP A 150 25.92 14.53 -34.86
C ASP A 150 24.61 14.85 -34.12
N ASP A 151 24.29 16.14 -33.94
CA ASP A 151 22.93 16.56 -33.56
C ASP A 151 21.88 16.21 -34.66
N ASP A 152 22.34 15.89 -35.87
CA ASP A 152 21.50 15.49 -37.00
C ASP A 152 21.03 14.01 -36.95
N LEU A 153 21.73 13.13 -36.22
CA LEU A 153 21.40 11.69 -36.20
C LEU A 153 20.22 11.36 -35.27
N HIS A 154 20.03 12.15 -34.21
CA HIS A 154 18.90 11.99 -33.28
C HIS A 154 17.55 12.27 -33.96
N HIS A 155 17.50 13.22 -34.90
CA HIS A 155 16.29 13.53 -35.65
C HIS A 155 15.89 12.44 -36.65
N ASP A 156 16.84 11.71 -37.22
CA ASP A 156 16.55 10.65 -38.20
C ASP A 156 16.14 9.32 -37.54
N VAL A 157 16.70 9.00 -36.38
CA VAL A 157 16.27 7.85 -35.58
C VAL A 157 14.85 8.06 -35.03
N ASP A 158 14.54 9.26 -34.54
CA ASP A 158 13.19 9.59 -34.07
C ASP A 158 12.17 9.65 -35.22
N ARG A 159 12.58 10.12 -36.41
CA ARG A 159 11.72 10.11 -37.62
C ARG A 159 11.43 8.69 -38.11
N LYS A 160 12.42 7.79 -38.10
CA LYS A 160 12.23 6.36 -38.43
C LYS A 160 11.36 5.65 -37.40
N ALA A 161 11.59 5.88 -36.11
CA ALA A 161 10.78 5.29 -35.03
C ALA A 161 9.31 5.78 -35.06
N SER A 162 9.09 7.06 -35.37
CA SER A 162 7.73 7.62 -35.53
C SER A 162 7.00 7.04 -36.74
N LYS A 163 7.68 6.86 -37.87
CA LYS A 163 7.12 6.17 -39.05
C LYS A 163 6.75 4.73 -38.73
N GLU A 164 7.61 3.99 -38.05
CA GLU A 164 7.35 2.59 -37.68
C GLU A 164 6.17 2.47 -36.69
N LEU A 165 6.05 3.39 -35.72
CA LEU A 165 4.91 3.46 -34.80
C LEU A 165 3.61 3.82 -35.51
N SER A 166 3.65 4.68 -36.53
CA SER A 166 2.46 5.00 -37.34
C SER A 166 1.97 3.79 -38.14
N GLU A 167 2.88 3.01 -38.71
CA GLU A 167 2.56 1.79 -39.45
C GLU A 167 2.02 0.70 -38.51
N ARG A 168 2.63 0.54 -37.32
CA ARG A 168 2.10 -0.35 -36.28
C ARG A 168 0.71 0.07 -35.80
N ARG A 169 0.41 1.37 -35.68
CA ARG A 169 -0.94 1.85 -35.35
C ARG A 169 -1.95 1.55 -36.45
N LYS A 170 -1.57 1.70 -37.72
CA LYS A 170 -2.43 1.31 -38.87
C LYS A 170 -2.70 -0.20 -38.88
N LEU A 171 -1.68 -1.01 -38.58
CA LEU A 171 -1.82 -2.46 -38.48
C LEU A 171 -2.71 -2.88 -37.31
N VAL A 172 -2.54 -2.29 -36.12
CA VAL A 172 -3.41 -2.55 -34.96
C VAL A 172 -4.84 -2.08 -35.24
N GLY A 173 -5.03 -0.94 -35.91
CA GLY A 173 -6.34 -0.49 -36.36
C GLY A 173 -7.02 -1.46 -37.32
N LYS A 174 -6.27 -2.01 -38.28
CA LYS A 174 -6.76 -3.06 -39.20
C LYS A 174 -7.10 -4.37 -38.47
N VAL A 175 -6.29 -4.81 -37.52
CA VAL A 175 -6.56 -6.02 -36.73
C VAL A 175 -7.80 -5.85 -35.86
N ASN A 176 -7.99 -4.68 -35.26
CA ASN A 176 -9.19 -4.40 -34.47
C ASN A 176 -10.45 -4.26 -35.34
N ALA A 177 -10.34 -3.71 -36.55
CA ALA A 177 -11.45 -3.67 -37.51
C ALA A 177 -11.85 -5.08 -37.98
N LEU A 178 -10.87 -5.93 -38.31
CA LEU A 178 -11.12 -7.33 -38.65
C LEU A 178 -11.71 -8.11 -37.48
N GLY A 179 -11.23 -7.86 -36.25
CA GLY A 179 -11.80 -8.46 -35.04
C GLY A 179 -13.24 -8.04 -34.76
N ALA A 180 -13.60 -6.78 -35.06
CA ALA A 180 -14.96 -6.28 -34.95
C ALA A 180 -15.87 -6.89 -36.03
N GLU A 181 -15.36 -7.09 -37.25
CA GLU A 181 -16.09 -7.77 -38.33
C GLU A 181 -16.33 -9.25 -38.00
N THR A 182 -15.35 -9.96 -37.44
CA THR A 182 -15.55 -11.36 -37.01
C THR A 182 -16.54 -11.47 -35.85
N MET A 183 -16.52 -10.54 -34.89
CA MET A 183 -17.52 -10.53 -33.82
C MET A 183 -18.92 -10.19 -34.33
N ALA A 184 -19.06 -9.32 -35.33
CA ALA A 184 -20.34 -9.01 -35.93
C ALA A 184 -20.90 -10.20 -36.73
N ILE A 185 -20.05 -10.97 -37.41
CA ILE A 185 -20.44 -12.19 -38.13
C ILE A 185 -20.85 -13.29 -37.13
N ASP A 186 -20.13 -13.49 -36.03
CA ASP A 186 -20.49 -14.45 -34.99
C ASP A 186 -21.80 -14.08 -34.28
N TYR A 187 -22.06 -12.79 -34.06
CA TYR A 187 -23.30 -12.31 -33.44
C TYR A 187 -24.52 -12.42 -34.39
N PHE A 188 -24.30 -12.32 -35.70
CA PHE A 188 -25.35 -12.56 -36.70
C PHE A 188 -25.63 -14.07 -36.85
N ALA A 189 -24.59 -14.90 -36.86
CA ALA A 189 -24.70 -16.35 -36.94
C ALA A 189 -25.37 -16.97 -35.70
N SER A 190 -25.20 -16.38 -34.51
CA SER A 190 -25.90 -16.85 -33.30
C SER A 190 -27.38 -16.50 -33.26
N ASN A 191 -27.80 -15.41 -33.91
CA ASN A 191 -29.20 -14.96 -33.90
C ASN A 191 -30.07 -15.61 -34.99
N GLU A 192 -29.47 -16.29 -35.97
CA GLU A 192 -30.21 -16.98 -37.05
C GLU A 192 -30.49 -18.46 -36.73
N ILE A 193 -29.92 -18.99 -35.63
CA ILE A 193 -30.15 -20.36 -35.15
C ILE A 193 -31.32 -20.44 -34.14
N ASP A 194 -31.72 -19.30 -33.55
CA ASP A 194 -32.78 -19.19 -32.54
C ASP A 194 -34.10 -18.59 -33.07
N ALA A 195 -34.28 -18.51 -34.40
CA ALA A 195 -35.52 -18.09 -35.09
C ALA A 195 -36.13 -19.24 -35.89
#